data_AF-A0ABD0Q018-F1
#
_entry.id   AF-A0ABD0Q018-F1
#
_cell.length_a   1.000
_cell.length_b   1.000
_cell.length_c   1.000
_cell.angle_alpha   90.00
_cell.angle_beta   90.00
_cell.angle_gamma   90.00
#
_symmetry.space_group_name_H-M   'P 1'
#
loop_
_entity.id
_entity.type
_entity.pdbx_description
1 polymer ?
#
loop_
_entity_poly.entity_id
_entity_poly.type
_entity_poly.pdbx_seq_one_letter_code
_entity_poly.pdbx_strand_id
1 'polypeptide(L)'
;VNNNGVLTFNQYLPEADPPYRFPTYGNEDYIAPLFTDLDDLGIGIYSYQEYTNGSVLTRATQDINQYFPGRGFTASWVFVAT
;
A
#
# COMPACT_ATOMS: atom_id res chain seq x y z
N VAL A 1 6.31 -5.63 -0.26
CA VAL A 1 6.48 -4.47 -1.15
C VAL A 1 7.34 -4.94 -2.30
N ASN A 2 6.95 -4.71 -3.54
CA ASN A 2 7.85 -4.92 -4.69
C ASN A 2 8.53 -3.58 -5.01
N ASN A 3 9.77 -3.64 -5.47
CA ASN A 3 10.64 -2.52 -5.86
C ASN A 3 9.95 -1.51 -6.80
N ASN A 4 8.94 -1.94 -7.57
CA ASN A 4 8.12 -1.05 -8.39
C ASN A 4 7.19 -0.09 -7.60
N GLY A 5 7.34 0.04 -6.27
CA GLY A 5 6.49 0.91 -5.44
C GLY A 5 5.06 0.40 -5.26
N VAL A 6 4.82 -0.89 -5.55
CA VAL A 6 3.49 -1.50 -5.50
C VAL A 6 3.36 -2.55 -4.39
N LEU A 7 2.16 -2.59 -3.81
CA LEU A 7 1.70 -3.63 -2.91
C LEU A 7 0.69 -4.52 -3.65
N THR A 8 0.93 -5.84 -3.62
CA THR A 8 -0.02 -6.87 -4.01
C THR A 8 -0.22 -7.87 -2.88
N PHE A 9 -1.43 -8.39 -2.76
CA PHE A 9 -1.82 -9.28 -1.65
C PHE A 9 -2.06 -10.73 -2.10
N ASN A 10 -2.40 -10.95 -3.37
CA ASN A 10 -2.83 -12.26 -3.87
C ASN A 10 -1.67 -13.12 -4.38
N GLN A 11 -0.56 -12.51 -4.81
CA GLN A 11 0.64 -13.21 -5.24
C GLN A 11 1.88 -12.32 -5.22
N TYR A 12 3.04 -12.97 -5.14
CA TYR A 12 4.33 -12.33 -5.36
C TYR A 12 4.41 -11.82 -6.81
N LEU A 13 4.86 -10.57 -6.98
CA LEU A 13 5.25 -10.05 -8.27
C LEU A 13 6.77 -10.05 -8.34
N PRO A 14 7.39 -10.69 -9.34
CA PRO A 14 8.80 -10.52 -9.61
C PRO A 14 9.07 -9.11 -10.11
N GLU A 15 10.27 -8.60 -9.83
CA GLU A 15 10.82 -7.46 -10.55
C GLU A 15 10.82 -7.77 -12.06
N ALA A 16 10.41 -6.81 -12.87
CA ALA A 16 10.44 -6.94 -14.33
C ALA A 16 11.39 -5.89 -14.91
N ASP A 17 12.31 -6.34 -15.75
CA ASP A 17 13.10 -5.50 -16.63
C ASP A 17 12.74 -5.87 -18.09
N PRO A 18 12.02 -5.01 -18.84
CA PRO A 18 11.60 -3.65 -18.48
C PRO A 18 10.41 -3.62 -17.48
N PRO A 19 10.21 -2.51 -16.75
CA PRO A 19 9.14 -2.37 -15.75
C PRO A 19 7.75 -2.58 -16.35
N TYR A 20 6.84 -3.15 -15.57
CA TYR A 20 5.45 -3.40 -16.00
C TYR A 20 4.76 -2.08 -16.37
N ARG A 21 4.15 -2.04 -17.55
CA ARG A 21 3.29 -0.91 -17.95
C ARG A 21 1.94 -1.01 -17.28
N PHE A 22 1.52 0.08 -16.63
CA PHE A 22 0.20 0.19 -16.02
C PHE A 22 -0.85 0.77 -17.00
N PRO A 23 -2.11 0.30 -16.93
CA PRO A 23 -2.55 -0.85 -16.13
C PRO A 23 -2.00 -2.16 -16.72
N THR A 24 -1.67 -3.12 -15.85
CA THR A 24 -1.08 -4.42 -16.26
C THR A 24 -2.08 -5.34 -16.95
N TYR A 25 -3.39 -5.04 -16.85
CA TYR A 25 -4.52 -5.85 -17.34
C TYR A 25 -4.49 -7.32 -16.83
N GLY A 26 -3.78 -7.58 -15.74
CA GLY A 26 -3.76 -8.87 -15.06
C GLY A 26 -4.93 -9.04 -14.09
N ASN A 27 -4.91 -10.13 -13.32
CA ASN A 27 -5.95 -10.46 -12.32
C ASN A 27 -5.59 -9.94 -10.91
N GLU A 28 -4.60 -9.06 -10.81
CA GLU A 28 -4.06 -8.58 -9.55
C GLU A 28 -4.59 -7.18 -9.23
N ASP A 29 -5.00 -6.98 -7.98
CA ASP A 29 -5.24 -5.65 -7.44
C ASP A 29 -3.93 -5.06 -6.91
N TYR A 30 -3.67 -3.80 -7.26
CA TYR A 30 -2.47 -3.07 -6.87
C TYR A 30 -2.82 -1.89 -5.97
N ILE A 31 -2.05 -1.70 -4.89
CA ILE A 31 -1.99 -0.42 -4.18
C ILE A 31 -0.62 0.19 -4.46
N ALA A 32 -0.61 1.33 -5.16
CA ALA A 32 0.60 2.09 -5.49
C ALA A 32 0.56 3.43 -4.72
N PRO A 33 0.87 3.43 -3.41
CA PRO A 33 0.79 4.66 -2.61
C PRO A 33 1.82 5.71 -3.07
N LEU A 34 2.90 5.26 -3.71
CA LEU A 34 3.86 6.09 -4.41
C LEU A 34 4.11 5.50 -5.79
N PHE A 35 3.73 6.22 -6.85
CA PHE A 35 4.00 5.84 -8.25
C PHE A 35 5.48 6.09 -8.61
N THR A 36 6.39 5.49 -7.85
CA THR A 36 7.82 5.61 -8.06
C THR A 36 8.49 4.26 -7.95
N ASP A 37 9.57 4.11 -8.70
CA ASP A 37 10.56 3.07 -8.46
C ASP A 37 11.18 3.29 -7.08
N LEU A 38 11.13 2.25 -6.24
CA LEU A 38 11.79 2.19 -4.94
C LEU A 38 13.02 1.29 -5.12
N ASP A 39 14.18 1.93 -5.30
CA ASP A 39 15.46 1.22 -5.32
C ASP A 39 15.75 0.67 -3.92
N ASP A 40 15.71 -0.65 -3.87
CA ASP A 40 15.56 -1.48 -2.69
C ASP A 40 16.83 -2.33 -2.45
N LEU A 41 17.77 -2.29 -3.41
CA LEU A 41 18.87 -3.24 -3.57
C LEU A 41 19.76 -3.33 -2.32
N GLY A 42 19.42 -4.31 -1.47
CA GLY A 42 20.32 -4.98 -0.53
C GLY A 42 20.53 -4.33 0.84
N ILE A 43 19.87 -3.22 1.18
CA ILE A 43 20.15 -2.48 2.44
C ILE A 43 18.86 -2.09 3.20
N GLY A 44 17.68 -2.25 2.61
CA GLY A 44 16.39 -1.94 3.25
C GLY A 44 15.83 -3.09 4.11
N ILE A 45 15.14 -2.75 5.20
CA ILE A 45 14.27 -3.71 5.92
C ILE A 45 12.83 -3.36 5.59
N TYR A 46 12.14 -4.27 4.91
CA TYR A 46 10.69 -4.17 4.75
C TYR A 46 10.01 -4.62 6.02
N SER A 47 9.18 -3.76 6.59
CA SER A 47 8.33 -4.12 7.71
C SER A 47 6.87 -3.80 7.39
N TYR A 48 5.96 -4.60 7.95
CA TYR A 48 4.55 -4.31 7.88
C TYR A 48 3.87 -4.58 9.22
N GLN A 49 2.76 -3.88 9.45
CA GLN A 49 1.91 -4.05 10.61
C GLN A 49 0.45 -3.91 10.19
N GLU A 50 -0.38 -4.77 10.76
CA GLU A 50 -1.82 -4.77 10.54
C GLU A 50 -2.55 -4.44 11.83
N TYR A 51 -3.55 -3.57 11.70
CA TYR A 51 -4.40 -3.17 12.80
C TYR A 51 -5.85 -3.46 12.42
N THR A 52 -6.56 -4.20 13.27
CA THR A 52 -8.02 -4.41 13.20
C THR A 52 -8.75 -3.80 14.40
N ASN A 53 -8.01 -3.23 15.36
CA ASN A 53 -8.51 -2.53 16.53
C ASN A 53 -7.45 -1.53 17.05
N GLY A 54 -7.84 -0.71 18.03
CA GLY A 54 -6.93 0.21 18.72
C GLY A 54 -6.83 1.60 18.11
N SER A 55 -5.90 2.41 18.64
CA SER A 55 -5.78 3.85 18.34
C SER A 55 -5.41 4.16 16.89
N VAL A 56 -4.75 3.23 16.19
CA VAL A 56 -4.36 3.41 14.79
C VAL A 56 -5.57 3.51 13.86
N LEU A 57 -6.64 2.72 14.08
CA LEU A 57 -7.88 2.82 13.32
C LEU A 57 -8.58 4.15 13.57
N THR A 58 -8.63 4.59 14.83
CA THR A 58 -9.21 5.89 15.20
C THR A 58 -8.47 7.01 14.49
N ARG A 59 -7.13 6.95 14.46
CA ARG A 59 -6.31 7.96 13.81
C ARG A 59 -6.54 7.98 12.30
N ALA A 60 -6.48 6.83 11.63
CA ALA A 60 -6.73 6.72 10.20
C ALA A 60 -8.14 7.23 9.84
N THR A 61 -9.14 6.89 10.65
CA THR A 61 -10.52 7.39 10.49
C THR A 61 -10.59 8.92 10.56
N GLN A 62 -9.94 9.51 11.56
CA GLN A 62 -9.92 10.96 11.74
C GLN A 62 -9.18 11.65 10.59
N ASP A 63 -8.00 11.16 10.20
CA ASP A 63 -7.20 11.75 9.14
C ASP A 63 -7.96 11.74 7.81
N ILE A 64 -8.56 10.60 7.41
CA ILE A 64 -9.34 10.52 6.17
C ILE A 64 -10.54 11.46 6.21
N ASN A 65 -11.29 11.52 7.31
CA ASN A 65 -12.44 12.43 7.41
C ASN A 65 -12.02 13.91 7.46
N GLN A 66 -10.83 14.23 7.95
CA GLN A 66 -10.28 15.58 7.93
C GLN A 66 -9.96 16.03 6.49
N TYR A 67 -9.31 15.17 5.70
CA TYR A 67 -8.91 15.50 4.34
C TYR A 67 -10.05 15.30 3.31
N PHE A 68 -11.02 14.44 3.61
CA PHE A 68 -12.18 14.14 2.75
C PHE A 68 -13.51 14.29 3.51
N PRO A 69 -13.90 15.51 3.90
CA PRO A 69 -15.07 15.75 4.73
C PRO A 69 -16.39 15.34 4.05
N GLY A 70 -17.38 14.94 4.85
CA GLY A 70 -18.74 14.61 4.40
C GLY A 70 -18.92 13.19 3.82
N ARG A 71 -17.89 12.36 3.81
CA ARG A 71 -17.96 10.96 3.34
C ARG A 71 -18.39 9.96 4.41
N GLY A 72 -18.22 10.30 5.69
CA GLY A 72 -18.55 9.40 6.81
C GLY A 72 -17.67 8.15 6.85
N PHE A 73 -16.37 8.30 6.56
CA PHE A 73 -15.45 7.18 6.53
C PHE A 73 -15.23 6.60 7.94
N THR A 74 -15.11 5.28 8.06
CA THR A 74 -14.68 4.59 9.28
C THR A 74 -13.72 3.47 8.90
N ALA A 75 -12.50 3.50 9.43
CA ALA A 75 -11.53 2.44 9.18
C ALA A 75 -11.88 1.19 10.00
N SER A 76 -12.03 0.05 9.32
CA SER A 76 -12.16 -1.27 9.94
C SER A 76 -10.84 -2.05 9.97
N TRP A 77 -9.86 -1.62 9.17
CA TRP A 77 -8.53 -2.21 9.07
C TRP A 77 -7.54 -1.16 8.57
N VAL A 78 -6.31 -1.20 9.07
CA VAL A 78 -5.19 -0.36 8.63
C VAL A 78 -3.97 -1.25 8.40
N PHE A 79 -3.38 -1.13 7.22
CA PHE A 79 -2.12 -1.76 6.84
C PHE A 79 -1.03 -0.68 6.73
N VAL A 80 0.05 -0.84 7.48
CA VAL A 80 1.22 0.04 7.43
C VAL A 80 2.38 -0.77 6.87
N ALA A 81 3.02 -0.28 5.80
CA ALA A 81 4.27 -0.80 5.27
C ALA A 81 5.35 0.29 5.29
N THR A 82 6.57 -0.08 5.66
CA THR A 82 7.76 0.79 5.73
C THR A 82 8.95 0.11 5.07
#